data_AF-X1SE45-F1
#
_entry.id   AF-X1SE45-F1
#
_cell.length_a   1.000
_cell.length_b   1.000
_cell.length_c   1.000
_cell.angle_alpha   90.00
_cell.angle_beta   90.00
_cell.angle_gamma   90.00
#
_symmetry.space_group_name_H-M   'P 1'
#
loop_
_entity.id
_entity.type
_entity.pdbx_description
1 polymer ?
#
loop_
_entity_poly.entity_id
_entity_poly.type
_entity_poly.pdbx_seq_one_letter_code
_entity_poly.pdbx_strand_id
1 'polypeptide(L)'
;TEINYILASAAQETGIAMGVGSQRAAIENQNLEDTFKVREVAPDILLFANLGAVQLNYGYGIDECKHAVDMIEADALILHLNALQEALQPEGDTRFKGIIHKIESI
;
A
#
# COMPACT_ATOMS: atom_id res chain seq x y z
N THR A 1 -7.71 2.88 -10.92
CA THR A 1 -7.31 3.19 -12.31
C THR A 1 -7.70 2.02 -13.18
N GLU A 2 -7.83 2.21 -14.49
CA GLU A 2 -8.14 1.12 -15.43
C GLU A 2 -7.16 -0.06 -15.28
N ILE A 3 -5.87 0.22 -15.05
CA ILE A 3 -4.83 -0.82 -14.87
C ILE A 3 -5.09 -1.69 -13.62
N ASN A 4 -5.37 -1.10 -12.46
CA ASN A 4 -5.61 -1.87 -11.24
C ASN A 4 -6.83 -2.79 -11.39
N TYR A 5 -7.89 -2.31 -12.05
CA TYR A 5 -9.07 -3.12 -12.35
C TYR A 5 -8.75 -4.30 -13.27
N ILE A 6 -8.02 -4.07 -14.36
CA ILE A 6 -7.64 -5.14 -15.28
C ILE A 6 -6.79 -6.20 -14.58
N LEU A 7 -5.81 -5.78 -13.78
CA LEU A 7 -4.94 -6.70 -13.05
C LEU A 7 -5.72 -7.49 -11.99
N ALA A 8 -6.64 -6.84 -11.26
CA ALA A 8 -7.46 -7.47 -10.25
C ALA A 8 -8.42 -8.51 -10.86
N SER A 9 -9.09 -8.18 -11.96
CA SER A 9 -9.95 -9.12 -12.68
C SER A 9 -9.17 -10.34 -13.18
N ALA A 10 -7.98 -10.13 -13.74
CA ALA A 10 -7.13 -11.23 -14.21
C ALA A 10 -6.61 -12.10 -13.06
N ALA A 11 -6.23 -11.47 -11.95
CA ALA A 11 -5.81 -12.16 -10.74
C ALA A 11 -6.96 -13.01 -10.14
N GLN A 12 -8.18 -12.47 -10.12
CA GLN A 12 -9.39 -13.18 -9.71
C GLN A 12 -9.68 -14.39 -10.60
N GLU A 13 -9.64 -14.22 -11.93
CA GLU A 13 -9.88 -15.32 -12.88
C GLU A 13 -8.84 -16.46 -12.72
N THR A 14 -7.61 -16.11 -12.37
CA THR A 14 -6.50 -17.06 -12.24
C THR A 14 -6.26 -17.57 -10.83
N GLY A 15 -6.96 -17.03 -9.83
CA GLY A 15 -6.77 -17.38 -8.42
C GLY A 15 -5.40 -16.96 -7.85
N ILE A 16 -4.77 -15.92 -8.43
CA ILE A 16 -3.46 -15.42 -7.98
C ILE A 16 -3.67 -14.25 -7.03
N ALA A 17 -2.88 -14.19 -5.95
CA ALA A 17 -2.89 -13.05 -5.03
C ALA A 17 -2.38 -11.77 -5.72
N MET A 18 -2.95 -10.63 -5.35
CA MET A 18 -2.55 -9.32 -5.90
C MET A 18 -2.16 -8.35 -4.79
N GLY A 19 -1.07 -7.61 -4.99
CA GLY A 19 -0.74 -6.43 -4.19
C GLY A 19 -0.97 -5.16 -5.00
N VAL A 20 -1.52 -4.11 -4.38
CA VAL A 20 -1.62 -2.80 -5.01
C VAL A 20 -0.31 -2.01 -4.91
N GLY A 21 -0.20 -0.92 -5.67
CA GLY A 21 0.85 0.08 -5.47
C GLY A 21 0.67 0.86 -4.15
N SER A 22 1.69 1.64 -3.77
CA SER A 22 1.66 2.43 -2.52
C SER A 22 0.41 3.32 -2.43
N GLN A 23 -0.34 3.18 -1.34
CA GLN A 23 -1.57 3.91 -1.06
C GLN A 23 -1.33 5.27 -0.39
N ARG A 24 -0.07 5.68 -0.18
CA ARG A 24 0.29 6.99 0.40
C ARG A 24 -0.48 8.15 -0.23
N ALA A 25 -0.55 8.18 -1.56
CA ALA A 25 -1.24 9.25 -2.29
C ALA A 25 -2.75 9.28 -2.00
N ALA A 26 -3.39 8.12 -1.79
CA ALA A 26 -4.81 8.04 -1.45
C ALA A 26 -5.10 8.39 0.01
N ILE A 27 -4.17 8.10 0.92
CA ILE A 27 -4.26 8.54 2.32
C ILE A 27 -4.14 10.07 2.41
N GLU A 28 -3.22 10.66 1.65
CA GLU A 28 -3.02 12.13 1.62
C GLU A 28 -4.12 12.85 0.83
N ASN A 29 -4.74 12.19 -0.15
CA ASN A 29 -5.82 12.74 -0.98
C ASN A 29 -6.91 11.70 -1.23
N GLN A 30 -8.01 11.81 -0.48
CA GLN A 30 -9.15 10.88 -0.55
C GLN A 30 -9.78 10.75 -1.95
N ASN A 31 -9.63 11.75 -2.82
CA ASN A 31 -10.13 11.68 -4.20
C ASN A 31 -9.44 10.59 -5.04
N LEU A 32 -8.32 10.03 -4.56
CA LEU A 32 -7.57 8.98 -5.23
C LEU A 32 -7.92 7.57 -4.71
N GLU A 33 -8.72 7.42 -3.65
CA GLU A 33 -9.02 6.10 -3.06
C GLU A 33 -9.66 5.14 -4.07
N ASP A 34 -10.61 5.63 -4.87
CA ASP A 34 -11.31 4.82 -5.87
C ASP A 34 -10.37 4.26 -6.94
N THR A 35 -9.16 4.81 -7.05
CA THR A 35 -8.15 4.27 -7.94
C THR A 35 -7.52 2.96 -7.45
N PHE A 36 -7.65 2.64 -6.17
CA PHE A 36 -7.14 1.43 -5.51
C PHE A 36 -8.24 0.42 -5.17
N LYS A 37 -9.49 0.86 -5.01
CA LYS A 37 -10.65 0.00 -4.72
C LYS A 37 -10.94 -0.93 -5.89
N VAL A 38 -10.53 -2.20 -5.77
CA VAL A 38 -10.71 -3.25 -6.79
C VAL A 38 -11.43 -4.49 -6.26
N ARG A 39 -11.84 -4.50 -4.99
CA ARG A 39 -12.42 -5.67 -4.34
C ARG A 39 -13.69 -6.17 -5.04
N GLU A 40 -14.45 -5.27 -5.69
CA GLU A 40 -15.64 -5.63 -6.45
C GLU A 40 -15.38 -6.58 -7.63
N VAL A 41 -14.21 -6.50 -8.28
CA VAL A 41 -13.82 -7.40 -9.38
C VAL A 41 -12.92 -8.55 -8.93
N ALA A 42 -12.48 -8.52 -7.67
CA ALA A 42 -11.58 -9.49 -7.07
C ALA A 42 -12.01 -9.90 -5.65
N PRO A 43 -13.23 -10.46 -5.49
CA PRO A 43 -13.81 -10.74 -4.18
C PRO A 43 -13.15 -11.91 -3.43
N ASP A 44 -12.51 -12.84 -4.12
CA ASP A 44 -12.07 -14.12 -3.51
C ASP A 44 -10.56 -14.24 -3.34
N ILE A 45 -9.77 -13.52 -4.14
CA ILE A 45 -8.30 -13.59 -4.04
C ILE A 45 -7.77 -12.83 -2.83
N LEU A 46 -6.59 -13.27 -2.37
CA LEU A 46 -5.82 -12.48 -1.42
C LEU A 46 -5.41 -11.16 -2.06
N LEU A 47 -5.81 -10.06 -1.44
CA LEU A 47 -5.50 -8.70 -1.85
C LEU A 47 -4.62 -8.05 -0.77
N PHE A 48 -3.51 -7.45 -1.17
CA PHE A 48 -2.56 -6.86 -0.24
C PHE A 48 -2.50 -5.34 -0.41
N ALA A 49 -2.77 -4.63 0.68
CA ALA A 49 -2.52 -3.19 0.81
C ALA A 49 -1.03 -2.90 0.79
N ASN A 50 -0.64 -1.65 0.52
CA ASN A 50 0.76 -1.28 0.37
C ASN A 50 1.07 0.12 0.88
N LEU A 51 2.07 0.22 1.76
CA LEU A 51 2.64 1.49 2.23
C LEU A 51 4.17 1.41 2.28
N GLY A 52 4.83 2.55 2.11
CA GLY A 52 6.26 2.61 2.35
C GLY A 52 6.53 2.63 3.85
N ALA A 53 7.39 1.73 4.31
CA ALA A 53 7.70 1.68 5.74
C ALA A 53 8.27 3.01 6.23
N VAL A 54 9.03 3.72 5.38
CA VAL A 54 9.65 5.00 5.72
C VAL A 54 8.63 6.04 6.21
N GLN A 55 7.37 6.01 5.77
CA GLN A 55 6.34 6.92 6.25
C GLN A 55 6.09 6.82 7.77
N LEU A 56 6.41 5.69 8.42
CA LEU A 56 6.35 5.55 9.88
C LEU A 56 7.33 6.46 10.63
N ASN A 57 8.37 6.95 9.94
CA ASN A 57 9.29 7.97 10.46
C ASN A 57 8.87 9.40 10.08
N TYR A 58 7.75 9.56 9.38
CA TYR A 58 7.22 10.84 8.91
C TYR A 58 5.79 11.12 9.41
N GLY A 59 5.34 10.38 10.42
CA GLY A 59 4.10 10.67 11.14
C GLY A 59 3.01 9.61 10.97
N TYR A 60 3.19 8.64 10.06
CA TYR A 60 2.25 7.53 9.94
C TYR A 60 2.41 6.58 11.13
N GLY A 61 1.30 5.94 11.51
CA GLY A 61 1.22 4.91 12.53
C GLY A 61 0.17 3.86 12.17
N ILE A 62 -0.36 3.21 13.21
CA ILE A 62 -1.31 2.10 13.06
C ILE A 62 -2.60 2.52 12.35
N ASP A 63 -3.04 3.78 12.50
CA ASP A 63 -4.29 4.26 11.93
C ASP A 63 -4.19 4.41 10.41
N GLU A 64 -3.08 4.95 9.88
CA GLU A 64 -2.82 5.00 8.45
C GLU A 64 -2.63 3.59 7.86
N CYS A 65 -1.98 2.69 8.59
CA CYS A 65 -1.85 1.29 8.18
C CYS A 65 -3.21 0.59 8.07
N LYS A 66 -4.09 0.79 9.05
CA LYS A 66 -5.47 0.29 9.02
C LYS A 66 -6.28 0.91 7.89
N HIS A 67 -6.18 2.22 7.69
CA HIS A 67 -6.85 2.90 6.58
C HIS A 67 -6.42 2.33 5.23
N ALA A 68 -5.12 2.05 5.02
CA ALA A 68 -4.67 1.39 3.79
C ALA A 68 -5.31 0.01 3.58
N VAL A 69 -5.42 -0.80 4.64
CA VAL A 69 -6.06 -2.11 4.60
C VAL A 69 -7.55 -1.97 4.31
N ASP A 70 -8.26 -1.16 5.10
CA ASP A 70 -9.71 -0.98 5.02
C ASP A 70 -10.14 -0.37 3.68
N MET A 71 -9.33 0.54 3.12
CA MET A 71 -9.60 1.23 1.85
C MET A 71 -9.89 0.28 0.71
N ILE A 72 -9.22 -0.89 0.67
CA ILE A 72 -9.39 -1.89 -0.40
C ILE A 72 -9.89 -3.23 0.14
N GLU A 73 -10.31 -3.26 1.41
CA GLU A 73 -10.71 -4.47 2.12
C GLU A 73 -9.63 -5.56 2.07
N ALA A 74 -8.34 -5.19 2.21
CA ALA A 74 -7.20 -6.09 2.02
C ALA A 74 -7.12 -7.20 3.08
N ASP A 75 -6.52 -8.33 2.70
CA ASP A 75 -6.22 -9.46 3.56
C ASP A 75 -4.88 -9.31 4.31
N ALA A 76 -3.97 -8.49 3.78
CA ALA A 76 -2.70 -8.19 4.43
C ALA A 76 -2.15 -6.82 4.02
N LEU A 77 -1.14 -6.33 4.75
CA LEU A 77 -0.40 -5.10 4.47
C LEU A 77 1.05 -5.41 4.10
N ILE A 78 1.50 -4.85 2.98
CA ILE A 78 2.92 -4.80 2.58
C ILE A 78 3.51 -3.48 3.07
N LEU A 79 4.57 -3.57 3.88
CA LEU A 79 5.44 -2.45 4.21
C LEU A 79 6.72 -2.54 3.38
N HIS A 80 6.81 -1.77 2.29
CA HIS A 80 7.97 -1.84 1.40
C HIS A 80 9.16 -1.03 1.93
N LEU A 81 10.37 -1.54 1.68
CA LEU A 81 11.63 -0.88 2.00
C LEU A 81 12.35 -0.54 0.70
N ASN A 82 12.46 0.76 0.40
CA ASN A 82 12.98 1.28 -0.87
C ASN A 82 14.11 2.31 -0.64
N ALA A 83 14.93 2.13 0.41
CA ALA A 83 15.91 3.13 0.85
C ALA A 83 16.85 3.66 -0.26
N LEU A 84 17.29 2.79 -1.18
CA LEU A 84 18.12 3.22 -2.30
C LEU A 84 17.34 4.11 -3.29
N GLN A 85 16.08 3.80 -3.54
CA GLN A 85 15.22 4.61 -4.41
C GLN A 85 15.00 6.00 -3.80
N GLU A 86 14.65 6.06 -2.51
CA GLU A 86 14.46 7.32 -1.78
C GLU A 86 15.74 8.16 -1.73
N ALA A 87 16.91 7.53 -1.62
CA ALA A 87 18.19 8.25 -1.60
C ALA A 87 18.56 8.89 -2.95
N LEU A 88 18.01 8.39 -4.06
CA LEU A 88 18.31 8.87 -5.41
C LEU A 88 17.24 9.81 -5.96
N GLN A 89 16.02 9.76 -5.43
CA GLN A 89 14.91 10.61 -5.86
C GLN A 89 15.02 12.02 -5.25
N PRO A 90 14.81 13.11 -6.01
CA PRO A 90 14.98 14.48 -5.50
C PRO A 90 14.14 14.80 -4.24
N GLU A 91 12.94 14.24 -4.17
CA GLU A 91 11.95 14.42 -3.11
C GLU A 91 11.84 13.23 -2.15
N GLY A 92 12.83 12.32 -2.16
CA GLY A 92 12.76 11.08 -1.41
C GLY A 92 12.88 11.23 0.10
N ASP A 93 12.14 10.39 0.82
CA ASP A 93 12.16 10.29 2.28
C ASP A 93 13.34 9.42 2.73
N THR A 94 14.42 10.02 3.23
CA THR A 94 15.68 9.30 3.51
C THR A 94 15.85 8.85 4.97
N ARG A 95 14.91 9.14 5.86
CA ARG A 95 15.02 8.79 7.29
C ARG A 95 14.59 7.34 7.56
N PHE A 96 15.50 6.38 7.38
CA PHE A 96 15.27 4.95 7.66
C PHE A 96 15.79 4.45 9.03
N LYS A 97 16.48 5.29 9.80
CA LYS A 97 17.04 4.88 11.10
C LYS A 97 15.91 4.40 12.03
N GLY A 98 16.10 3.23 12.64
CA GLY A 98 15.15 2.66 13.61
C GLY A 98 13.87 2.09 13.00
N ILE A 99 13.77 1.97 11.67
CA ILE A 99 12.51 1.59 11.02
C ILE A 99 12.00 0.20 11.42
N ILE A 100 12.90 -0.75 11.70
CA ILE A 100 12.50 -2.10 12.13
C ILE A 100 11.68 -2.07 13.41
N HIS A 101 12.06 -1.23 14.39
CA HIS A 101 11.30 -1.06 15.63
C HIS A 101 9.95 -0.39 15.41
N LYS A 102 9.85 0.49 14.39
CA LYS A 102 8.57 1.08 14.00
C LYS A 102 7.65 0.03 13.38
N ILE A 103 8.18 -0.83 12.51
CA ILE A 103 7.44 -1.93 11.90
C ILE A 103 6.92 -2.90 12.98
N GLU A 104 7.75 -3.26 13.97
CA GLU A 104 7.36 -4.13 15.08
C GLU A 104 6.21 -3.56 15.93
N SER A 105 6.02 -2.24 15.92
CA SER A 105 4.96 -1.55 16.68
C SER A 105 3.62 -1.42 15.93
N ILE A 106 3.55 -1.91 14.70
CA ILE A 106 2.32 -1.98 13.88
C ILE A 106 1.69 -3.35 14.06
#